data_AF-A0A447XE94-F1
#
_entry.id   AF-A0A447XE94-F1
#
_cell.length_a   1.000
_cell.length_b   1.000
_cell.length_c   1.000
_cell.angle_alpha   90.00
_cell.angle_beta   90.00
_cell.angle_gamma   90.00
#
_symmetry.space_group_name_H-M   'P 1'
#
loop_
_entity.id
_entity.type
_entity.pdbx_description
1 polymer ?
#
loop_
_entity_poly.entity_id
_entity_poly.type
_entity_poly.pdbx_seq_one_letter_code
_entity_poly.pdbx_strand_id
1 'polypeptide(L)' 'MSYSNILVAVAVTPESQQLLAKAVSIARPVKGHISLITLASDPEMYNQLAAPMLEDLRSVMQEETQSFLIS' A
#
# COMPACT_ATOMS: atom_id res chain seq x y z
N MET A 1 -10.55 -17.68 -14.63
CA MET A 1 -10.20 -16.28 -14.89
C MET A 1 -9.24 -15.84 -13.79
N SER A 2 -8.06 -15.31 -14.13
CA SER A 2 -7.05 -14.84 -13.17
C SER A 2 -6.97 -13.32 -13.20
N TYR A 3 -6.93 -12.68 -12.03
CA TYR A 3 -6.72 -11.24 -11.91
C TYR A 3 -5.23 -10.93 -11.86
N SER A 4 -4.67 -10.48 -12.98
CA SER A 4 -3.24 -10.14 -13.07
C SER A 4 -2.93 -8.71 -12.68
N ASN A 5 -3.92 -7.81 -12.64
CA ASN A 5 -3.77 -6.42 -12.25
C ASN A 5 -4.87 -6.05 -11.26
N ILE A 6 -4.50 -5.68 -10.03
CA ILE A 6 -5.43 -5.35 -8.95
C ILE A 6 -5.12 -3.92 -8.49
N LEU A 7 -6.13 -3.06 -8.53
CA LEU A 7 -6.06 -1.70 -7.98
C LEU A 7 -6.72 -1.68 -6.60
N VAL A 8 -6.00 -1.23 -5.58
CA VAL A 8 -6.50 -1.17 -4.20
C VAL A 8 -6.45 0.28 -3.71
N ALA A 9 -7.61 0.81 -3.34
CA ALA A 9 -7.69 2.08 -2.62
C ALA A 9 -7.38 1.84 -1.14
N VAL A 10 -6.39 2.53 -0.60
CA VAL A 10 -5.91 2.35 0.78
C VAL A 10 -5.97 3.65 1.58
N ALA A 11 -6.10 3.51 2.90
CA ALA A 11 -6.07 4.57 3.89
C ALA A 11 -5.31 4.08 5.14
N VAL A 12 -4.97 4.99 6.06
CA VAL A 12 -4.30 4.64 7.32
C VAL A 12 -5.32 4.14 8.35
N THR A 13 -6.02 3.05 8.02
CA THR A 13 -6.99 2.40 8.90
C THR A 13 -6.82 0.87 8.90
N PRO A 14 -7.21 0.16 9.97
CA PRO A 14 -7.12 -1.30 10.04
C PRO A 14 -7.88 -2.04 8.92
N GLU A 15 -9.02 -1.49 8.49
CA GLU A 15 -9.85 -2.07 7.42
C GLU A 15 -9.10 -2.05 6.08
N SER A 16 -8.32 -0.99 5.83
CA SER A 16 -7.48 -0.89 4.65
C SER A 16 -6.36 -1.95 4.63
N GLN A 17 -5.84 -2.33 5.80
CA GLN A 17 -4.84 -3.41 5.91
C GLN A 17 -5.46 -4.77 5.56
N GLN A 18 -6.68 -5.03 6.03
CA GLN A 18 -7.42 -6.25 5.70
C GLN A 18 -7.72 -6.35 4.20
N LEU A 19 -8.11 -5.23 3.58
CA LEU A 19 -8.34 -5.14 2.13
C LEU A 19 -7.06 -5.46 1.35
N LEU A 20 -5.92 -4.91 1.77
CA LEU A 20 -4.63 -5.17 1.14
C LEU A 20 -4.22 -6.65 1.29
N ALA A 21 -4.36 -7.24 2.47
CA ALA A 21 -4.08 -8.66 2.70
C ALA A 21 -4.90 -9.55 1.76
N LYS A 22 -6.18 -9.19 1.53
CA LYS A 22 -7.03 -9.89 0.58
C LYS A 22 -6.52 -9.75 -0.86
N ALA A 23 -6.13 -8.54 -1.29
CA ALA A 23 -5.58 -8.31 -2.61
C ALA A 23 -4.29 -9.14 -2.86
N VAL A 24 -3.40 -9.21 -1.86
CA VAL A 24 -2.20 -10.06 -1.91
C VAL A 24 -2.55 -11.53 -2.08
N SER A 25 -3.53 -12.03 -1.32
CA SER A 25 -3.97 -13.43 -1.45
C SER A 25 -4.50 -13.79 -2.84
N ILE A 26 -5.06 -12.80 -3.56
CA ILE A 26 -5.59 -12.97 -4.92
C ILE A 26 -4.47 -12.89 -5.97
N ALA A 27 -3.53 -11.96 -5.82
CA ALA A 27 -2.46 -11.75 -6.80
C ALA A 27 -1.33 -12.80 -6.70
N ARG A 28 -1.01 -13.28 -5.49
CA ARG A 28 0.14 -14.17 -5.23
C ARG A 28 0.16 -15.43 -6.10
N PRO A 29 -0.93 -16.20 -6.28
CA PRO A 29 -0.93 -17.43 -7.07
C PRO A 29 -0.61 -17.22 -8.55
N VAL A 30 -0.86 -16.02 -9.07
CA VAL A 30 -0.75 -15.68 -10.49
C VAL A 30 0.40 -14.72 -10.79
N LYS A 31 1.24 -14.41 -9.78
CA LYS A 31 2.27 -13.37 -9.84
C LYS A 31 1.71 -12.04 -10.39
N GLY A 32 0.49 -11.70 -9.96
CA GLY A 32 -0.20 -10.50 -10.38
C GLY A 32 0.40 -9.23 -9.78
N HIS A 33 0.14 -8.11 -10.43
CA HIS A 33 0.55 -6.78 -9.99
C HIS A 33 -0.53 -6.13 -9.13
N ILE A 34 -0.11 -5.52 -8.02
CA ILE A 34 -0.97 -4.73 -7.14
C ILE A 34 -0.53 -3.28 -7.23
N SER A 35 -1.45 -2.40 -7.58
CA SER A 35 -1.27 -0.94 -7.55
C SER A 35 -2.08 -0.36 -6.40
N LEU A 36 -1.45 0.50 -5.60
CA LEU A 36 -2.08 1.15 -4.44
C LEU A 36 -2.39 2.61 -4.76
N ILE A 37 -3.57 3.09 -4.34
CA ILE A 37 -3.95 4.50 -4.42
C ILE A 37 -4.45 4.98 -3.06
N THR A 38 -4.02 6.15 -2.61
CA THR A 38 -4.57 6.81 -1.42
C THR A 38 -5.22 8.10 -1.84
N LEU A 39 -6.45 8.34 -1.39
CA LEU A 39 -7.14 9.61 -1.59
C LEU A 39 -6.94 10.45 -0.34
N ALA A 40 -6.11 11.50 -0.42
CA ALA A 40 -5.98 12.51 0.62
C ALA A 40 -6.97 13.64 0.32
N SER A 41 -7.90 13.90 1.23
CA SER A 41 -8.95 14.90 1.06
C SER A 41 -8.50 16.35 1.34
N ASP A 42 -7.28 16.53 1.87
CA ASP A 42 -6.82 17.81 2.39
C ASP A 42 -5.49 18.24 1.74
N PRO A 43 -5.47 19.36 0.99
CA PRO A 43 -4.25 19.98 0.48
C PRO A 43 -3.24 20.36 1.58
N GLU A 44 -3.70 20.63 2.82
CA GLU A 44 -2.81 21.03 3.92
C GLU A 44 -2.04 19.84 4.52
N MET A 45 -2.59 18.62 4.43
CA MET A 45 -1.87 17.38 4.74
C MET A 45 -0.69 17.16 3.78
N TYR A 46 -0.77 17.63 2.54
CA TYR A 46 0.39 17.60 1.64
C TYR A 46 1.55 18.48 2.19
N ASN A 47 1.26 19.67 2.72
CA ASN A 47 2.30 20.56 3.27
C ASN A 47 2.86 20.10 4.62
N GLN A 48 2.04 19.47 5.48
CA GLN A 48 2.48 19.03 6.81
C GLN A 48 3.10 17.62 6.80
N LEU A 49 2.68 16.73 5.89
CA LEU A 49 3.23 15.38 5.76
C LEU A 49 4.43 15.29 4.79
N ALA A 50 4.55 16.18 3.79
CA ALA A 50 5.56 16.01 2.76
C ALA A 50 7.01 16.21 3.24
N ALA A 51 7.26 16.97 4.30
CA ALA A 51 8.64 17.20 4.74
C ALA A 51 9.17 16.11 5.70
N PRO A 52 8.47 15.72 6.79
CA PRO A 52 8.98 14.73 7.73
C PRO A 52 8.50 13.30 7.42
N MET A 53 7.26 13.15 6.95
CA MET A 53 6.64 11.83 6.78
C MET A 53 6.91 11.15 5.45
N LEU A 54 7.49 11.82 4.44
CA LEU A 54 7.95 11.13 3.23
C LEU A 54 9.25 10.33 3.46
N GLU A 55 10.09 10.76 4.41
CA GLU A 55 11.29 10.02 4.81
C GLU A 55 10.91 8.80 5.65
N ASP A 56 10.02 8.97 6.64
CA ASP A 56 9.46 7.87 7.42
C ASP A 56 8.64 6.91 6.54
N LEU A 57 7.80 7.39 5.62
CA LEU A 57 6.98 6.52 4.78
C LEU A 57 7.82 5.73 3.78
N ARG A 58 8.92 6.28 3.23
CA ARG A 58 9.87 5.51 2.43
C ARG A 58 10.56 4.44 3.28
N SER A 59 10.97 4.78 4.51
CA SER A 59 11.60 3.83 5.44
C SER A 59 10.64 2.70 5.81
N VAL A 60 9.41 3.03 6.19
CA VAL A 60 8.35 2.07 6.53
C VAL A 60 7.99 1.22 5.30
N MET A 61 7.85 1.81 4.11
CA MET A 61 7.59 1.02 2.90
C MET A 61 8.78 0.12 2.54
N GLN A 62 10.03 0.53 2.77
CA GLN A 62 11.21 -0.32 2.56
C GLN A 62 11.28 -1.47 3.58
N GLU A 63 11.01 -1.18 4.84
CA GLU A 63 11.03 -2.16 5.93
C GLU A 63 9.94 -3.21 5.73
N GLU A 64 8.72 -2.77 5.40
CA GLU A 64 7.62 -3.66 5.02
C GLU A 64 7.98 -4.46 3.77
N THR A 65 8.53 -3.84 2.72
CA THR A 65 8.92 -4.56 1.48
C THR A 65 9.99 -5.62 1.74
N GLN A 66 10.98 -5.34 2.60
CA GLN A 66 11.98 -6.33 3.00
C GLN A 66 11.34 -7.46 3.82
N SER A 67 10.51 -7.13 4.80
CA SER A 67 9.78 -8.12 5.59
C SER A 67 8.93 -9.06 4.71
N PHE A 68 8.27 -8.51 3.69
CA PHE A 68 7.47 -9.28 2.73
C PHE A 68 8.29 -10.11 1.73
N LEU A 69 9.56 -9.80 1.49
CA LEU A 69 10.45 -10.57 0.60
C LEU A 69 11.12 -11.76 1.29
N ILE A 70 11.19 -11.74 2.62
CA ILE A 70 11.87 -12.77 3.44
C ILE A 70 10.84 -13.74 4.08
N SER A 71 9.56 -13.37 4.11
CA SER A 71 8.42 -14.21 4.53
C SER A 71 7.78 -14.99 3.37
#